data_AF-A0A2V9K506-F1
#
_entry.id   AF-A0A2V9K506-F1
#
_cell.length_a   1.000
_cell.length_b   1.000
_cell.length_c   1.000
_cell.angle_alpha   90.00
_cell.angle_beta   90.00
_cell.angle_gamma   90.00
#
_symmetry.space_group_name_H-M   'P 1'
#
loop_
_entity.id
_entity.type
_entity.pdbx_description
1 polymer ?
#
loop_
_entity_poly.entity_id
_entity_poly.type
_entity_poly.pdbx_seq_one_letter_code
_entity_poly.pdbx_strand_id
1 'polypeptide(L)'
;EIAVDMVRLEKIDEIEDKAEQNAEERLLDLLLPALRPVPDERASAEDGRELQRVNRVRQRLRRQLRAGKLDDRVVEVEVREHGNLPFSFQVFEGASMEEVQFNMRELLTSLVEGRTKKRRMRVDEAADYLVQEEEQKLVDMDQVARLALERVEQNGIIFLDEIDKIAGRESGHGPDVSREGVQRDILPIVEGTNVSTRYGMLRTDHILFIAAGAFHVSKPSDLIPEIQGRFPIRVEMKPLTESDFVRILKEPKNALVKQYTALLGTEGIRLRFTDDAIAEIARLATAVNESTENIGARRLHTIMEALLEEISFSGFSMKRKRVTLDREYVRGKLGDIVKDKDLTRYIL
;
A
#
# COMPACT_ATOMS: atom_id res chain seq x y z
N GLU A 1 2.81 8.45 6.29
CA GLU A 1 1.67 7.92 5.51
C GLU A 1 1.49 6.44 5.77
N ILE A 2 2.34 5.52 5.28
CA ILE A 2 2.19 4.06 5.52
C ILE A 2 2.00 3.70 7.01
N ALA A 3 2.82 4.26 7.92
CA ALA A 3 2.67 4.01 9.35
C ALA A 3 1.34 4.53 9.93
N VAL A 4 0.83 5.65 9.41
CA VAL A 4 -0.47 6.22 9.80
C VAL A 4 -1.59 5.31 9.32
N ASP A 5 -1.51 4.81 8.09
CA ASP A 5 -2.51 3.89 7.54
C ASP A 5 -2.54 2.56 8.31
N MET A 6 -1.38 2.00 8.65
CA MET A 6 -1.29 0.79 9.47
C MET A 6 -1.93 0.98 10.84
N VAL A 7 -1.57 2.06 11.56
CA VAL A 7 -2.15 2.36 12.87
C VAL A 7 -3.66 2.62 12.76
N ARG A 8 -4.08 3.32 11.71
CA ARG A 8 -5.50 3.61 11.45
C ARG A 8 -6.30 2.33 11.28
N LEU A 9 -5.81 1.39 10.46
CA LEU A 9 -6.47 0.10 10.26
C LEU A 9 -6.60 -0.68 11.58
N GLU A 10 -5.51 -0.77 12.36
CA GLU A 10 -5.55 -1.43 13.66
C GLU A 10 -6.52 -0.75 14.65
N LYS A 11 -6.62 0.58 14.62
CA LYS A 11 -7.59 1.32 15.45
C LYS A 11 -9.02 1.13 15.00
N ILE A 12 -9.28 0.99 13.71
CA ILE A 12 -10.61 0.64 13.20
C ILE A 12 -10.99 -0.75 13.73
N ASP A 13 -10.11 -1.73 13.62
CA ASP A 13 -10.34 -3.10 14.12
C ASP A 13 -10.58 -3.13 15.65
N GLU A 14 -9.87 -2.31 16.44
CA GLU A 14 -10.10 -2.20 17.89
C GLU A 14 -11.45 -1.56 18.27
N ILE A 15 -12.01 -0.73 17.37
CA ILE A 15 -13.19 0.10 17.62
C ILE A 15 -14.45 -0.50 16.99
N GLU A 16 -14.32 -1.47 16.07
CA GLU A 16 -15.41 -2.14 15.34
C GLU A 16 -16.58 -2.51 16.27
N ASP A 17 -16.32 -3.24 17.37
CA ASP A 17 -17.35 -3.64 18.35
C ASP A 17 -18.12 -2.45 18.96
N LYS A 18 -17.43 -1.33 19.20
CA LYS A 18 -18.03 -0.11 19.77
C LYS A 18 -18.76 0.69 18.70
N ALA A 19 -18.22 0.75 17.49
CA ALA A 19 -18.84 1.39 16.35
C ALA A 19 -20.16 0.68 15.98
N GLU A 20 -20.18 -0.66 15.96
CA GLU A 20 -21.40 -1.45 15.77
C GLU A 20 -22.46 -1.15 16.83
N GLN A 21 -22.07 -1.10 18.11
CA GLN A 21 -23.00 -0.80 19.21
C GLN A 21 -23.57 0.62 19.10
N ASN A 22 -22.74 1.61 18.77
CA ASN A 22 -23.19 2.99 18.60
C ASN A 22 -24.07 3.16 17.35
N ALA A 23 -23.71 2.51 16.24
CA ALA A 23 -24.52 2.47 15.03
C ALA A 23 -25.88 1.81 15.29
N GLU A 24 -25.91 0.70 16.05
CA GLU A 24 -27.15 0.03 16.48
C GLU A 24 -28.05 0.98 17.29
N GLU A 25 -27.50 1.72 18.25
CA GLU A 25 -28.25 2.71 19.04
C GLU A 25 -28.80 3.84 18.16
N ARG A 26 -28.01 4.37 17.23
CA ARG A 26 -28.42 5.43 16.29
C ARG A 26 -29.52 4.95 15.35
N LEU A 27 -29.42 3.71 14.87
CA LEU A 27 -30.42 3.09 14.01
C LEU A 27 -31.73 2.84 14.77
N LEU A 28 -31.66 2.45 16.05
CA LEU A 28 -32.83 2.34 16.92
C LEU A 28 -33.51 3.69 17.17
N ASP A 29 -32.74 4.78 17.29
CA ASP A 29 -33.28 6.14 17.40
C ASP A 29 -34.02 6.58 16.14
N LEU A 30 -33.48 6.25 14.96
CA LEU A 30 -34.14 6.52 13.67
C LEU A 30 -35.43 5.72 13.48
N LEU A 31 -35.50 4.50 14.04
CA LEU A 31 -36.69 3.65 14.02
C LEU A 31 -37.74 4.06 15.08
N LEU A 32 -37.34 4.82 16.10
CA LEU A 32 -38.18 5.33 17.19
C LEU A 32 -38.16 6.88 17.27
N PRO A 33 -38.58 7.61 16.22
CA PRO A 33 -38.49 9.08 16.20
C PRO A 33 -39.39 9.79 17.22
N ALA A 34 -40.33 9.10 17.88
CA ALA A 34 -41.43 9.71 18.63
C ALA A 34 -41.11 10.18 20.06
N LEU A 35 -39.88 10.02 20.57
CA LEU A 35 -39.57 10.26 22.00
C LEU A 35 -38.23 10.97 22.19
N ARG A 36 -37.98 12.07 21.47
CA ARG A 36 -36.90 12.98 21.90
C ARG A 36 -37.33 13.63 23.22
N PRO A 37 -36.59 13.45 24.33
CA PRO A 37 -36.91 14.17 25.56
C PRO A 37 -36.65 15.65 25.29
N VAL A 38 -37.70 16.46 25.37
CA VAL A 38 -37.54 17.91 25.44
C VAL A 38 -36.92 18.19 26.81
N PRO A 39 -35.81 18.95 26.91
CA PRO A 39 -35.24 19.31 28.19
C PRO A 39 -36.15 20.38 28.82
N ASP A 40 -37.22 19.94 29.47
CA ASP A 40 -38.06 20.78 30.30
C ASP A 40 -37.78 20.43 31.77
N GLU A 41 -37.39 21.42 32.57
CA GLU A 41 -36.84 21.28 33.94
C GLU A 41 -37.88 20.84 35.00
N ARG A 42 -38.92 20.10 34.62
CA ARG A 42 -39.98 19.63 35.54
C ARG A 42 -40.14 18.12 35.47
N ALA A 43 -39.18 17.42 36.08
CA ALA A 43 -39.25 15.97 36.28
C ALA A 43 -40.47 15.60 37.14
N SER A 44 -41.46 14.98 36.49
CA SER A 44 -42.68 14.44 37.12
C SER A 44 -42.53 12.93 37.31
N ALA A 45 -43.21 12.34 38.30
CA ALA A 45 -43.21 10.88 38.49
C ALA A 45 -43.85 10.09 37.31
N GLU A 46 -44.55 10.77 36.40
CA GLU A 46 -45.08 10.20 35.14
C GLU A 46 -43.96 9.95 34.10
N ASP A 47 -42.91 10.77 34.08
CA ASP A 47 -41.77 10.63 33.15
C ASP A 47 -41.05 9.29 33.35
N GLY A 48 -40.96 8.80 34.59
CA GLY A 48 -40.32 7.52 34.91
C GLY A 48 -41.08 6.30 34.35
N ARG A 49 -42.41 6.36 34.22
CA ARG A 49 -43.22 5.26 33.66
C ARG A 49 -43.16 5.25 32.14
N GLU A 50 -43.13 6.43 31.53
CA GLU A 50 -42.99 6.58 30.09
C GLU A 50 -41.61 6.10 29.64
N LEU A 51 -40.54 6.53 30.32
CA LEU A 51 -39.17 6.08 30.08
C LEU A 51 -39.02 4.55 30.18
N GLN A 52 -39.71 3.91 31.14
CA GLN A 52 -39.74 2.45 31.26
C GLN A 52 -40.47 1.75 30.09
N ARG A 53 -41.51 2.36 29.51
CA ARG A 53 -42.16 1.83 28.30
C ARG A 53 -41.25 1.96 27.09
N VAL A 54 -40.59 3.10 26.92
CA VAL A 54 -39.64 3.34 25.83
C VAL A 54 -38.52 2.32 25.86
N ASN A 55 -37.92 2.08 27.03
CA ASN A 55 -36.85 1.10 27.19
C ASN A 55 -37.28 -0.34 26.84
N ARG A 56 -38.51 -0.75 27.18
CA ARG A 56 -39.04 -2.07 26.81
C ARG A 56 -39.32 -2.21 25.31
N VAL A 57 -39.70 -1.12 24.64
CA VAL A 57 -39.91 -1.11 23.18
C VAL A 57 -38.56 -1.12 22.47
N ARG A 58 -37.60 -0.31 22.92
CA ARG A 58 -36.22 -0.26 22.42
C ARG A 58 -35.53 -1.62 22.52
N GLN A 59 -35.63 -2.31 23.67
CA GLN A 59 -35.06 -3.66 23.83
C GLN A 59 -35.70 -4.71 22.91
N ARG A 60 -37.02 -4.61 22.64
CA ARG A 60 -37.69 -5.51 21.68
C ARG A 60 -37.24 -5.26 20.25
N LEU A 61 -37.14 -4.01 19.84
CA LEU A 61 -36.64 -3.61 18.52
C LEU A 61 -35.18 -4.01 18.33
N ARG A 62 -34.33 -3.86 19.35
CA ARG A 62 -32.94 -4.35 19.33
C ARG A 62 -32.84 -5.84 19.01
N ARG A 63 -33.67 -6.66 19.67
CA ARG A 63 -33.73 -8.11 19.39
C ARG A 63 -34.24 -8.42 17.99
N GLN A 64 -35.15 -7.61 17.45
CA GLN A 64 -35.67 -7.77 16.08
C GLN A 64 -34.65 -7.33 15.02
N LEU A 65 -33.87 -6.28 15.30
CA LEU A 65 -32.78 -5.79 14.46
C LEU A 65 -31.67 -6.83 14.36
N ARG A 66 -31.18 -7.34 15.51
CA ARG A 66 -30.20 -8.44 15.55
C ARG A 66 -30.69 -9.74 14.92
N ALA A 67 -32.00 -9.92 14.79
CA ALA A 67 -32.61 -11.07 14.15
C ALA A 67 -32.88 -10.86 12.64
N GLY A 68 -32.45 -9.75 12.04
CA GLY A 68 -32.63 -9.43 10.62
C GLY A 68 -34.08 -9.21 10.19
N LYS A 69 -34.99 -8.94 11.13
CA LYS A 69 -36.44 -8.83 10.84
C LYS A 69 -36.87 -7.45 10.38
N LEU A 70 -35.95 -6.48 10.37
CA LEU A 70 -36.23 -5.07 10.12
C LEU A 70 -35.47 -4.53 8.89
N ASP A 71 -34.70 -5.36 8.21
CA ASP A 71 -33.77 -5.00 7.13
C ASP A 71 -34.49 -4.34 5.94
N ASP A 72 -35.71 -4.78 5.65
CA ASP A 72 -36.54 -4.23 4.56
C ASP A 72 -37.20 -2.88 4.88
N ARG A 73 -37.12 -2.42 6.13
CA ARG A 73 -37.73 -1.15 6.52
C ARG A 73 -36.88 0.01 5.99
N VAL A 74 -37.53 1.09 5.59
CA VAL A 74 -36.85 2.29 5.08
C VAL A 74 -36.67 3.30 6.20
N VAL A 75 -35.46 3.81 6.37
CA VAL A 75 -35.09 4.86 7.33
C VAL A 75 -34.52 6.08 6.60
N GLU A 76 -34.72 7.27 7.18
CA GLU A 76 -34.11 8.51 6.71
C GLU A 76 -32.79 8.73 7.45
N VAL A 77 -31.66 8.61 6.76
CA VAL A 77 -30.31 8.82 7.30
C VAL A 77 -29.74 10.12 6.75
N GLU A 78 -29.06 10.89 7.59
CA GLU A 78 -28.31 12.07 7.18
C GLU A 78 -26.94 11.64 6.67
N VAL A 79 -26.74 11.67 5.36
CA VAL A 79 -25.51 11.26 4.70
C VAL A 79 -24.63 12.48 4.46
N ARG A 80 -23.36 12.42 4.87
CA ARG A 80 -22.34 13.41 4.51
C ARG A 80 -21.90 13.18 3.06
N GLU A 81 -22.18 14.13 2.18
CA GLU A 81 -21.65 14.10 0.82
C GLU A 81 -20.22 14.65 0.84
N HIS A 82 -19.24 13.84 0.44
CA HIS A 82 -17.95 14.39 0.01
C HIS A 82 -18.24 15.13 -1.29
N GLY A 83 -18.25 16.46 -1.21
CA GLY A 83 -18.56 17.31 -2.34
C GLY A 83 -17.54 17.13 -3.46
N ASN A 84 -17.75 16.15 -4.32
CA ASN A 84 -17.25 16.19 -5.68
C ASN A 84 -18.09 17.23 -6.41
N LEU A 85 -17.79 18.50 -6.15
CA LEU A 85 -18.36 19.59 -6.91
C LEU A 85 -17.86 19.46 -8.35
N PRO A 86 -18.76 19.33 -9.35
CA PRO A 86 -18.38 19.54 -10.74
C PRO A 86 -18.25 21.06 -10.94
N PHE A 87 -17.27 21.68 -10.30
CA PHE A 87 -16.90 23.06 -10.64
C PHE A 87 -15.99 23.02 -11.87
N SER A 88 -16.61 22.84 -13.04
CA SER A 88 -16.00 23.20 -14.31
C SER A 88 -15.89 24.72 -14.39
N PHE A 89 -14.87 25.29 -13.76
CA PHE A 89 -14.48 26.67 -14.01
C PHE A 89 -13.88 26.74 -15.42
N GLN A 90 -14.67 27.18 -16.40
CA GLN A 90 -14.13 27.75 -17.63
C GLN A 90 -13.42 29.06 -17.26
N VAL A 91 -12.13 28.94 -16.95
CA VAL A 91 -11.26 30.10 -16.69
C VAL A 91 -10.86 30.69 -18.04
N PHE A 92 -11.22 31.97 -18.21
CA PHE A 92 -10.72 32.82 -19.29
C PHE A 92 -9.18 32.84 -19.29
N GLU A 93 -8.59 32.66 -20.47
CA GLU A 93 -7.15 32.74 -20.69
C GLU A 93 -6.58 34.09 -20.27
N GLY A 94 -5.50 34.07 -19.49
CA GLY A 94 -4.57 35.20 -19.41
C GLY A 94 -4.34 35.80 -18.04
N ALA A 95 -3.88 35.02 -17.05
CA ALA A 95 -2.98 35.50 -16.01
C ALA A 95 -2.37 34.30 -15.24
N SER A 96 -1.06 34.34 -15.05
CA SER A 96 -0.25 33.38 -14.27
C SER A 96 -0.83 33.14 -12.87
N MET A 97 -1.22 31.89 -12.58
CA MET A 97 -1.97 31.49 -11.38
C MET A 97 -1.66 30.04 -10.97
N GLU A 98 -0.41 29.71 -10.62
CA GLU A 98 -0.07 28.37 -10.10
C GLU A 98 0.01 28.33 -8.56
N GLU A 99 0.59 29.33 -7.89
CA GLU A 99 0.73 29.29 -6.42
C GLU A 99 -0.51 29.75 -5.63
N VAL A 100 -1.31 30.68 -6.16
CA VAL A 100 -2.52 31.18 -5.48
C VAL A 100 -3.69 30.19 -5.59
N GLN A 101 -3.66 29.31 -6.61
CA GLN A 101 -4.72 28.32 -6.84
C GLN A 101 -4.72 27.19 -5.80
N PHE A 102 -3.54 26.83 -5.25
CA PHE A 102 -3.42 25.73 -4.30
C PHE A 102 -3.96 26.12 -2.92
N ASN A 103 -3.55 27.29 -2.40
CA ASN A 103 -4.02 27.79 -1.12
C ASN A 103 -5.51 28.19 -1.13
N MET A 104 -6.03 28.64 -2.28
CA MET A 104 -7.45 29.02 -2.38
C MET A 104 -8.37 27.79 -2.52
N ARG A 105 -7.88 26.67 -3.08
CA ARG A 105 -8.61 25.39 -3.08
C ARG A 105 -8.75 24.82 -1.68
N GLU A 106 -7.68 24.79 -0.88
CA GLU A 106 -7.74 24.30 0.51
C GLU A 106 -8.70 25.13 1.39
N LEU A 107 -8.68 26.45 1.24
CA LEU A 107 -9.58 27.36 1.96
C LEU A 107 -11.04 27.29 1.48
N LEU A 108 -11.30 26.94 0.22
CA LEU A 108 -12.65 26.75 -0.32
C LEU A 108 -13.22 25.37 0.03
N THR A 109 -12.39 24.32 0.11
CA THR A 109 -12.83 23.00 0.58
C THR A 109 -13.19 23.03 2.06
N SER A 110 -12.41 23.72 2.92
CA SER A 110 -12.71 23.81 4.36
C SER A 110 -13.99 24.60 4.66
N LEU A 111 -14.40 25.51 3.77
CA LEU A 111 -15.64 26.28 3.90
C LEU A 111 -16.90 25.55 3.39
N VAL A 112 -16.74 24.43 2.68
CA VAL A 112 -17.83 23.60 2.11
C VAL A 112 -17.95 22.24 2.82
N GLU A 113 -17.12 21.97 3.83
CA GLU A 113 -17.22 20.79 4.67
C GLU A 113 -18.48 20.84 5.54
N GLY A 114 -19.49 20.03 5.18
CA GLY A 114 -20.56 19.68 6.11
C GLY A 114 -21.99 19.70 5.58
N ARG A 115 -22.25 19.76 4.27
CA ARG A 115 -23.64 19.58 3.77
C ARG A 115 -24.08 18.12 3.94
N THR A 116 -24.87 17.87 4.99
CA THR A 116 -25.57 16.61 5.21
C THR A 116 -26.87 16.59 4.42
N LYS A 117 -27.11 15.55 3.61
CA LYS A 117 -28.37 15.36 2.87
C LYS A 117 -29.14 14.18 3.46
N LYS A 118 -30.44 14.38 3.70
CA LYS A 118 -31.33 13.30 4.11
C LYS A 118 -31.57 12.36 2.94
N ARG A 119 -31.16 11.10 3.09
CA ARG A 119 -31.38 10.04 2.10
C ARG A 119 -32.21 8.94 2.74
N ARG A 120 -33.22 8.47 2.01
CA ARG A 120 -33.97 7.27 2.35
C ARG A 120 -33.20 6.04 1.86
N MET A 121 -32.90 5.13 2.77
CA MET A 121 -32.23 3.86 2.46
C MET A 121 -32.83 2.74 3.34
N ARG A 122 -32.58 1.49 2.97
CA ARG A 122 -33.01 0.33 3.74
C ARG A 122 -32.18 0.21 5.03
N VAL A 123 -32.70 -0.52 6.02
CA VAL A 123 -32.06 -0.65 7.33
C VAL A 123 -30.73 -1.41 7.23
N ASP A 124 -30.59 -2.35 6.30
CA ASP A 124 -29.33 -3.04 6.01
C ASP A 124 -28.26 -2.07 5.49
N GLU A 125 -28.56 -1.31 4.44
CA GLU A 125 -27.65 -0.30 3.89
C GLU A 125 -27.35 0.83 4.90
N ALA A 126 -28.33 1.20 5.72
CA ALA A 126 -28.17 2.20 6.77
C ALA A 126 -27.24 1.71 7.89
N ALA A 127 -27.31 0.43 8.25
CA ALA A 127 -26.44 -0.15 9.27
C ALA A 127 -24.98 -0.08 8.83
N ASP A 128 -24.67 -0.55 7.62
CA ASP A 128 -23.31 -0.51 7.07
C ASP A 128 -22.77 0.92 6.98
N TYR A 129 -23.60 1.87 6.51
CA TYR A 129 -23.21 3.28 6.43
C TYR A 129 -22.95 3.90 7.81
N LEU A 130 -23.81 3.63 8.80
CA LEU A 130 -23.67 4.17 10.15
C LEU A 130 -22.46 3.58 10.87
N VAL A 131 -22.15 2.30 10.67
CA VAL A 131 -20.92 1.69 11.21
C VAL A 131 -19.70 2.41 10.67
N GLN A 132 -19.59 2.57 9.34
CA GLN A 132 -18.48 3.31 8.73
C GLN A 132 -18.39 4.78 9.21
N GLU A 133 -19.52 5.45 9.42
CA GLU A 133 -19.55 6.82 9.92
C GLU A 133 -19.09 6.90 11.39
N GLU A 134 -19.49 5.95 12.23
CA GLU A 134 -19.07 5.87 13.64
C GLU A 134 -17.60 5.48 13.77
N GLU A 135 -17.10 4.54 12.96
CA GLU A 135 -15.68 4.21 12.90
C GLU A 135 -14.83 5.44 12.59
N GLN A 136 -15.19 6.21 11.56
CA GLN A 136 -14.46 7.42 11.20
C GLN A 136 -14.49 8.51 12.27
N LYS A 137 -15.57 8.60 13.06
CA LYS A 137 -15.69 9.57 14.17
C LYS A 137 -14.92 9.15 15.41
N LEU A 138 -14.91 7.85 15.69
CA LEU A 138 -14.27 7.30 16.88
C LEU A 138 -12.75 7.19 16.73
N VAL A 139 -12.24 7.21 15.49
CA VAL A 139 -10.80 7.26 15.23
C VAL A 139 -10.26 8.66 15.53
N ASP A 140 -9.48 8.75 16.60
CA ASP A 140 -8.71 9.95 16.96
C ASP A 140 -7.46 10.04 16.07
N MET A 141 -7.50 10.93 15.08
CA MET A 141 -6.38 11.14 14.15
C MET A 141 -5.12 11.69 14.83
N ASP A 142 -5.24 12.43 15.94
CA ASP A 142 -4.08 12.93 16.68
C ASP A 142 -3.38 11.79 17.41
N GLN A 143 -4.17 10.86 17.98
CA GLN A 143 -3.63 9.64 18.59
C GLN A 143 -2.97 8.75 17.53
N VAL A 144 -3.62 8.56 16.37
CA VAL A 144 -3.05 7.77 15.26
C VAL A 144 -1.73 8.38 14.79
N ALA A 145 -1.68 9.71 14.59
CA ALA A 145 -0.46 10.41 14.19
C ALA A 145 0.67 10.21 15.21
N ARG A 146 0.39 10.35 16.51
CA ARG A 146 1.38 10.15 17.57
C ARG A 146 1.93 8.72 17.59
N LEU A 147 1.06 7.72 17.54
CA LEU A 147 1.47 6.31 17.53
C LEU A 147 2.24 5.96 16.25
N ALA A 148 1.85 6.51 15.11
CA ALA A 148 2.55 6.32 13.86
C ALA A 148 3.96 6.91 13.89
N LEU A 149 4.11 8.12 14.45
CA LEU A 149 5.43 8.72 14.67
C LEU A 149 6.27 7.84 15.59
N GLU A 150 5.74 7.41 16.73
CA GLU A 150 6.46 6.53 17.67
C GLU A 150 6.91 5.23 17.00
N ARG A 151 6.08 4.61 16.17
CA ARG A 151 6.44 3.40 15.42
C ARG A 151 7.58 3.64 14.43
N VAL A 152 7.55 4.77 13.73
CA VAL A 152 8.62 5.13 12.79
C VAL A 152 9.91 5.44 13.55
N GLU A 153 9.83 6.15 14.68
CA GLU A 153 11.00 6.43 15.51
C GLU A 153 11.64 5.13 16.03
N GLN A 154 10.85 4.18 16.54
CA GLN A 154 11.36 2.98 17.22
C GLN A 154 11.66 1.80 16.29
N ASN A 155 10.90 1.64 15.22
CA ASN A 155 10.96 0.46 14.34
C ASN A 155 11.12 0.81 12.86
N GLY A 156 11.36 2.10 12.55
CA GLY A 156 11.60 2.54 11.17
C GLY A 156 12.82 1.85 10.58
N ILE A 157 12.71 1.48 9.30
CA ILE A 157 13.82 0.94 8.52
C ILE A 157 13.95 1.79 7.25
N ILE A 158 15.15 2.31 6.99
CA ILE A 158 15.48 3.03 5.78
C ILE A 158 16.49 2.20 4.99
N PHE A 159 16.13 1.84 3.75
CA PHE A 159 17.03 1.16 2.82
C PHE A 159 17.60 2.17 1.81
N LEU A 160 18.92 2.37 1.86
CA LEU A 160 19.68 3.23 0.95
C LEU A 160 20.32 2.34 -0.12
N ASP A 161 19.71 2.25 -1.30
CA ASP A 161 20.27 1.49 -2.42
C ASP A 161 21.38 2.29 -3.13
N GLU A 162 22.27 1.59 -3.81
CA GLU A 162 23.35 2.16 -4.64
C GLU A 162 24.24 3.22 -3.93
N ILE A 163 24.51 3.05 -2.62
CA ILE A 163 25.36 3.97 -1.85
C ILE A 163 26.79 4.03 -2.40
N ASP A 164 27.22 3.02 -3.15
CA ASP A 164 28.51 2.97 -3.81
C ASP A 164 28.66 4.00 -4.93
N LYS A 165 27.55 4.53 -5.48
CA LYS A 165 27.56 5.59 -6.51
C LYS A 165 27.96 6.96 -5.96
N ILE A 166 27.76 7.17 -4.67
CA ILE A 166 28.18 8.40 -3.99
C ILE A 166 29.54 8.23 -3.28
N ALA A 167 30.08 7.01 -3.21
CA ALA A 167 31.40 6.71 -2.67
C ALA A 167 32.50 6.97 -3.72
N GLY A 168 33.44 7.86 -3.42
CA GLY A 168 34.57 8.12 -4.30
C GLY A 168 35.08 9.57 -4.28
N ARG A 169 36.36 9.73 -4.62
CA ARG A 169 36.99 11.01 -4.94
C ARG A 169 37.37 10.98 -6.42
N GLU A 170 36.82 11.86 -7.24
CA GLU A 170 37.32 12.00 -8.61
C GLU A 170 38.65 12.77 -8.61
N SER A 171 39.57 12.30 -9.44
CA SER A 171 40.96 12.79 -9.55
C SER A 171 41.10 13.80 -10.70
N GLY A 172 40.05 14.57 -11.00
CA GLY A 172 40.05 15.58 -12.07
C GLY A 172 39.27 16.83 -11.69
N HIS A 173 39.78 18.00 -12.08
CA HIS A 173 39.12 19.30 -11.88
C HIS A 173 37.80 19.39 -12.66
N GLY A 174 36.70 19.00 -12.01
CA GLY A 174 35.31 19.15 -12.45
C GLY A 174 34.42 19.51 -11.24
N PRO A 175 33.09 19.67 -11.37
CA PRO A 175 32.23 20.09 -10.25
C PRO A 175 32.08 18.95 -9.20
N ASP A 176 33.13 18.79 -8.39
CA ASP A 176 33.39 17.70 -7.44
C ASP A 176 32.54 17.74 -6.16
N VAL A 177 31.64 18.72 -6.03
CA VAL A 177 30.91 18.99 -4.78
C VAL A 177 29.66 18.12 -4.63
N SER A 178 29.21 17.45 -5.70
CA SER A 178 27.88 16.81 -5.71
C SER A 178 27.83 15.47 -4.96
N ARG A 179 28.83 14.58 -5.07
CA ARG A 179 28.75 13.22 -4.47
C ARG A 179 29.03 13.21 -2.96
N GLU A 180 30.08 13.92 -2.53
CA GLU A 180 30.36 14.10 -1.11
C GLU A 180 29.31 14.98 -0.43
N GLY A 181 28.76 15.97 -1.15
CA GLY A 181 27.63 16.77 -0.69
C GLY A 181 26.43 15.90 -0.29
N VAL A 182 26.04 14.95 -1.14
CA VAL A 182 24.95 14.01 -0.83
C VAL A 182 25.25 13.18 0.41
N GLN A 183 26.48 12.71 0.60
CA GLN A 183 26.86 12.00 1.84
C GLN A 183 26.72 12.88 3.08
N ARG A 184 27.15 14.15 3.00
CA ARG A 184 27.03 15.12 4.09
C ARG A 184 25.59 15.51 4.38
N ASP A 185 24.72 15.55 3.36
CA ASP A 185 23.30 15.85 3.52
C ASP A 185 22.53 14.68 4.14
N ILE A 186 22.94 13.43 3.87
CA ILE A 186 22.38 12.23 4.50
C ILE A 186 22.86 12.09 5.95
N LEU A 187 24.05 12.60 6.27
CA LEU A 187 24.69 12.39 7.58
C LEU A 187 23.78 12.79 8.75
N PRO A 188 23.17 13.99 8.83
CA PRO A 188 22.26 14.36 9.93
C PRO A 188 21.12 13.36 10.16
N ILE A 189 20.61 12.75 9.08
CA ILE A 189 19.51 11.79 9.15
C ILE A 189 19.99 10.49 9.81
N VAL A 190 21.19 10.03 9.46
CA VAL A 190 21.80 8.82 10.02
C VAL A 190 22.36 9.05 11.44
N GLU A 191 22.79 10.28 11.76
CA GLU A 191 23.31 10.63 13.08
C GLU A 191 22.22 10.84 14.14
N GLY A 192 21.00 11.18 13.70
CA GLY A 192 19.89 11.55 14.57
C GLY A 192 19.56 13.04 14.42
N THR A 193 18.42 13.33 13.79
CA THR A 193 17.89 14.68 13.65
C THR A 193 16.38 14.71 13.81
N ASN A 194 15.84 15.89 14.06
CA ASN A 194 14.40 16.14 14.09
C ASN A 194 13.92 16.58 12.71
N VAL A 195 13.13 15.75 12.06
CA VAL A 195 12.52 16.05 10.76
C VAL A 195 11.07 16.47 10.96
N SER A 196 10.69 17.62 10.40
CA SER A 196 9.29 18.07 10.41
C SER A 196 8.48 17.34 9.34
N THR A 197 7.36 16.74 9.74
CA THR A 197 6.43 16.05 8.84
C THR A 197 5.01 16.61 9.00
N ARG A 198 4.11 16.28 8.07
CA ARG A 198 2.68 16.67 8.15
C ARG A 198 1.97 16.13 9.42
N TYR A 199 2.54 15.11 10.07
CA TYR A 199 1.97 14.47 11.25
C TYR A 199 2.65 14.90 12.55
N GLY A 200 3.67 15.75 12.48
CA GLY A 200 4.46 16.22 13.62
C GLY A 200 5.97 16.05 13.42
N MET A 201 6.72 16.29 14.50
CA MET A 201 8.17 16.13 14.51
C MET A 201 8.56 14.66 14.67
N LEU A 202 9.51 14.19 13.85
CA LEU A 202 10.03 12.82 13.85
C LEU A 202 11.52 12.82 14.19
N ARG A 203 11.92 11.99 15.17
CA ARG A 203 13.33 11.74 15.49
C ARG A 203 13.88 10.54 14.74
N THR A 204 15.07 10.68 14.17
CA THR A 204 15.71 9.60 13.39
C THR A 204 16.72 8.76 14.18
N ASP A 205 16.91 9.06 15.47
CA ASP A 205 17.93 8.45 16.34
C ASP A 205 17.93 6.91 16.41
N HIS A 206 16.75 6.30 16.29
CA HIS A 206 16.56 4.85 16.45
C HIS A 206 16.10 4.15 15.17
N ILE A 207 16.12 4.86 14.04
CA ILE A 207 15.80 4.27 12.74
C ILE A 207 16.95 3.37 12.30
N LEU A 208 16.62 2.15 11.86
CA LEU A 208 17.61 1.23 11.29
C LEU A 208 17.92 1.63 9.85
N PHE A 209 19.18 1.93 9.57
CA PHE A 209 19.66 2.17 8.21
C PHE A 209 20.32 0.92 7.64
N ILE A 210 19.90 0.53 6.44
CA ILE A 210 20.52 -0.52 5.65
C ILE A 210 20.99 0.12 4.35
N ALA A 211 22.29 0.17 4.14
CA ALA A 211 22.85 0.65 2.88
C ALA A 211 23.35 -0.52 2.03
N ALA A 212 23.04 -0.49 0.74
CA ALA A 212 23.47 -1.48 -0.24
C ALA A 212 24.23 -0.80 -1.37
N GLY A 213 25.16 -1.54 -1.97
CA GLY A 213 25.94 -1.09 -3.11
C GLY A 213 26.73 -2.25 -3.69
N ALA A 214 27.02 -2.19 -4.99
CA ALA A 214 27.79 -3.24 -5.66
C ALA A 214 29.30 -3.09 -5.38
N PHE A 215 29.78 -1.86 -5.15
CA PHE A 215 31.17 -1.53 -4.84
C PHE A 215 32.16 -2.12 -5.87
N HIS A 216 31.78 -2.11 -7.15
CA HIS A 216 32.64 -2.56 -8.25
C HIS A 216 33.76 -1.56 -8.57
N VAL A 217 33.45 -0.26 -8.49
CA VAL A 217 34.36 0.85 -8.85
C VAL A 217 34.85 1.65 -7.65
N SER A 218 34.12 1.57 -6.54
CA SER A 218 34.41 2.24 -5.28
C SER A 218 34.48 1.20 -4.17
N LYS A 219 35.14 1.54 -3.06
CA LYS A 219 35.20 0.71 -1.86
C LYS A 219 34.42 1.39 -0.74
N PRO A 220 33.93 0.63 0.27
CA PRO A 220 33.34 1.24 1.46
C PRO A 220 34.28 2.20 2.19
N SER A 221 35.60 2.06 2.03
CA SER A 221 36.61 2.99 2.54
C SER A 221 36.60 4.38 1.89
N ASP A 222 35.94 4.51 0.73
CA ASP A 222 35.88 5.74 -0.06
C ASP A 222 34.69 6.63 0.33
N LEU A 223 33.82 6.15 1.24
CA LEU A 223 32.81 6.97 1.92
C LEU A 223 33.50 7.91 2.92
N ILE A 224 32.85 9.02 3.28
CA ILE A 224 33.39 9.92 4.31
C ILE A 224 33.51 9.20 5.67
N PRO A 225 34.54 9.50 6.49
CA PRO A 225 34.76 8.84 7.77
C PRO A 225 33.54 8.81 8.69
N GLU A 226 32.75 9.87 8.68
CA GLU A 226 31.53 10.04 9.46
C GLU A 226 30.47 8.99 9.10
N ILE A 227 30.21 8.81 7.79
CA ILE A 227 29.28 7.77 7.29
C ILE A 227 29.82 6.39 7.60
N GLN A 228 31.12 6.13 7.43
CA GLN A 228 31.71 4.84 7.76
C GLN A 228 31.51 4.46 9.23
N GLY A 229 31.61 5.44 10.15
CA GLY A 229 31.36 5.23 11.58
C GLY A 229 29.91 4.86 11.91
N ARG A 230 28.95 5.22 11.07
CA ARG A 230 27.52 4.92 11.26
C ARG A 230 27.07 3.61 10.62
N PHE A 231 27.89 2.99 9.78
CA PHE A 231 27.65 1.65 9.22
C PHE A 231 28.69 0.64 9.73
N PRO A 232 28.65 0.27 11.03
CA PRO A 232 29.64 -0.64 11.63
C PRO A 232 29.47 -2.09 11.20
N ILE A 233 28.24 -2.52 10.91
CA ILE A 233 27.95 -3.88 10.46
C ILE A 233 28.14 -3.95 8.95
N ARG A 234 29.04 -4.83 8.50
CA ARG A 234 29.32 -5.07 7.09
C ARG A 234 29.07 -6.52 6.75
N VAL A 235 28.32 -6.75 5.69
CA VAL A 235 28.00 -8.08 5.17
C VAL A 235 28.19 -8.07 3.66
N GLU A 236 28.79 -9.14 3.15
CA GLU A 236 28.98 -9.35 1.72
C GLU A 236 28.03 -10.45 1.24
N MET A 237 27.26 -10.15 0.19
CA MET A 237 26.32 -11.10 -0.42
C MET A 237 27.01 -11.84 -1.55
N LYS A 238 26.83 -13.17 -1.59
CA LYS A 238 27.40 -13.99 -2.66
C LYS A 238 26.59 -13.84 -3.96
N PRO A 239 27.23 -13.89 -5.14
CA PRO A 239 26.53 -13.96 -6.40
C PRO A 239 25.68 -15.24 -6.48
N LEU A 240 24.55 -15.15 -7.17
CA LEU A 240 23.59 -16.24 -7.32
C LEU A 240 24.10 -17.28 -8.32
N THR A 241 23.93 -18.56 -7.98
CA THR A 241 24.24 -19.68 -8.87
C THR A 241 23.01 -20.14 -9.66
N GLU A 242 23.20 -20.96 -10.69
CA GLU A 242 22.09 -21.62 -11.42
C GLU A 242 21.15 -22.38 -10.45
N SER A 243 21.73 -23.05 -9.45
CA SER A 243 20.95 -23.77 -8.44
C SER A 243 20.10 -22.82 -7.58
N ASP A 244 20.58 -21.62 -7.29
CA ASP A 244 19.82 -20.61 -6.56
C ASP A 244 18.66 -20.08 -7.40
N PHE A 245 18.82 -19.92 -8.72
CA PHE A 245 17.73 -19.55 -9.61
C PHE A 245 16.62 -20.59 -9.65
N VAL A 246 16.93 -21.88 -9.68
CA VAL A 246 15.92 -22.95 -9.57
C VAL A 246 15.14 -22.81 -8.25
N ARG A 247 15.84 -22.55 -7.14
CA ARG A 247 15.21 -22.34 -5.84
C ARG A 247 14.33 -21.09 -5.83
N ILE A 248 14.80 -19.97 -6.38
CA ILE A 248 14.05 -18.71 -6.49
C ILE A 248 12.75 -18.89 -7.29
N LEU A 249 12.78 -19.72 -8.34
CA LEU A 249 11.59 -20.00 -9.16
C LEU A 249 10.55 -20.89 -8.45
N LYS A 250 10.92 -21.65 -7.42
CA LYS A 250 10.06 -22.70 -6.82
C LYS A 250 9.74 -22.49 -5.34
N GLU A 251 10.74 -22.16 -4.52
CA GLU A 251 10.66 -22.18 -3.06
C GLU A 251 9.93 -20.96 -2.47
N PRO A 252 10.23 -19.69 -2.85
CA PRO A 252 9.61 -18.51 -2.26
C PRO A 252 8.07 -18.57 -2.24
N LYS A 253 7.45 -17.98 -1.22
CA LYS A 253 5.98 -17.96 -1.07
C LYS A 253 5.31 -17.44 -2.36
N ASN A 254 5.86 -16.36 -2.91
CA ASN A 254 5.41 -15.73 -4.15
C ASN A 254 6.45 -15.95 -5.27
N ALA A 255 6.91 -17.17 -5.48
CA ALA A 255 7.84 -17.48 -6.58
C ALA A 255 7.20 -17.23 -7.97
N LEU A 256 7.99 -16.86 -8.98
CA LEU A 256 7.48 -16.48 -10.31
C LEU A 256 6.58 -17.54 -10.93
N VAL A 257 6.96 -18.82 -10.82
CA VAL A 257 6.14 -19.95 -11.31
C VAL A 257 4.75 -19.94 -10.66
N LYS A 258 4.66 -19.67 -9.36
CA LYS A 258 3.38 -19.61 -8.63
C LYS A 258 2.57 -18.39 -9.05
N GLN A 259 3.22 -17.23 -9.20
CA GLN A 259 2.58 -15.99 -9.65
C GLN A 259 1.94 -16.17 -11.03
N TYR A 260 2.71 -16.60 -12.03
CA TYR A 260 2.19 -16.80 -13.39
C TYR A 260 1.14 -17.91 -13.48
N THR A 261 1.28 -18.98 -12.69
CA THR A 261 0.24 -20.03 -12.62
C THR A 261 -1.08 -19.48 -12.05
N ALA A 262 -1.01 -18.61 -11.03
CA ALA A 262 -2.18 -17.97 -10.46
C ALA A 262 -2.81 -16.92 -11.40
N LEU A 263 -1.98 -16.07 -12.02
CA LEU A 263 -2.40 -15.03 -12.96
C LEU A 263 -3.16 -15.64 -14.15
N LEU A 264 -2.55 -16.59 -14.86
CA LEU A 264 -3.21 -17.26 -16.00
C LEU A 264 -4.38 -18.15 -15.55
N GLY A 265 -4.37 -18.58 -14.29
CA GLY A 265 -5.50 -19.26 -13.66
C GLY A 265 -6.78 -18.42 -13.63
N THR A 266 -6.68 -17.09 -13.55
CA THR A 266 -7.85 -16.19 -13.61
C THR A 266 -8.56 -16.22 -14.97
N GLU A 267 -7.84 -16.50 -16.05
CA GLU A 267 -8.38 -16.72 -17.41
C GLU A 267 -8.85 -18.18 -17.63
N GLY A 268 -8.72 -19.01 -16.58
CA GLY A 268 -9.04 -20.42 -16.57
C GLY A 268 -7.93 -21.31 -17.14
N ILE A 269 -6.74 -20.78 -17.42
CA ILE A 269 -5.61 -21.55 -17.95
C ILE A 269 -4.86 -22.22 -16.79
N ARG A 270 -4.83 -23.55 -16.78
CA ARG A 270 -4.04 -24.35 -15.84
C ARG A 270 -2.65 -24.55 -16.40
N LEU A 271 -1.72 -23.71 -15.97
CA LEU A 271 -0.30 -23.80 -16.30
C LEU A 271 0.42 -24.78 -15.36
N ARG A 272 1.28 -25.64 -15.90
CA ARG A 272 2.15 -26.53 -15.12
C ARG A 272 3.57 -26.48 -15.65
N PHE A 273 4.52 -26.13 -14.79
CA PHE A 273 5.95 -26.23 -15.10
C PHE A 273 6.48 -27.59 -14.67
N THR A 274 7.21 -28.26 -15.54
CA THR A 274 8.00 -29.44 -15.18
C THR A 274 9.30 -29.02 -14.50
N ASP A 275 9.88 -29.88 -13.66
CA ASP A 275 11.16 -29.56 -12.99
C ASP A 275 12.29 -29.35 -14.03
N ASP A 276 12.26 -30.08 -15.14
CA ASP A 276 13.21 -29.90 -16.25
C ASP A 276 13.06 -28.54 -16.95
N ALA A 277 11.84 -28.01 -17.06
CA ALA A 277 11.62 -26.66 -17.60
C ALA A 277 12.18 -25.58 -16.67
N ILE A 278 11.97 -25.71 -15.36
CA ILE A 278 12.50 -24.76 -14.36
C ILE A 278 14.03 -24.77 -14.40
N ALA A 279 14.64 -25.94 -14.46
CA ALA A 279 16.10 -26.07 -14.61
C ALA A 279 16.61 -25.42 -15.90
N GLU A 280 15.93 -25.60 -17.03
CA GLU A 280 16.32 -24.98 -18.29
C GLU A 280 16.17 -23.44 -18.25
N ILE A 281 15.11 -22.92 -17.64
CA ILE A 281 14.92 -21.47 -17.44
C ILE A 281 16.07 -20.89 -16.61
N ALA A 282 16.43 -21.55 -15.50
CA ALA A 282 17.55 -21.12 -14.66
C ALA A 282 18.88 -21.13 -15.43
N ARG A 283 19.14 -22.19 -16.21
CA ARG A 283 20.35 -22.30 -17.04
C ARG A 283 20.44 -21.19 -18.08
N LEU A 284 19.34 -20.89 -18.77
CA LEU A 284 19.29 -19.81 -19.75
C LEU A 284 19.51 -18.44 -19.09
N ALA A 285 18.92 -18.20 -17.91
CA ALA A 285 19.13 -16.97 -17.15
C ALA A 285 20.60 -16.76 -16.78
N THR A 286 21.28 -17.81 -16.32
CA THR A 286 22.72 -17.78 -16.03
C THR A 286 23.53 -17.50 -17.30
N ALA A 287 23.26 -18.20 -18.40
CA ALA A 287 23.98 -18.00 -19.66
C ALA A 287 23.80 -16.59 -20.24
N VAL A 288 22.62 -16.00 -20.11
CA VAL A 288 22.36 -14.61 -20.53
C VAL A 288 23.13 -13.63 -19.64
N ASN A 289 23.11 -13.81 -18.33
CA ASN A 289 23.86 -12.96 -17.40
C ASN A 289 25.38 -13.02 -17.62
N GLU A 290 25.92 -14.15 -18.07
CA GLU A 290 27.35 -14.29 -18.40
C GLU A 290 27.71 -13.71 -19.78
N SER A 291 26.81 -13.81 -20.75
CA SER A 291 27.05 -13.34 -22.13
C SER A 291 26.74 -11.85 -22.32
N THR A 292 25.97 -11.26 -21.41
CA THR A 292 25.56 -9.84 -21.42
C THR A 292 25.85 -9.17 -20.07
N GLU A 293 25.03 -8.22 -19.64
CA GLU A 293 25.13 -7.58 -18.34
C GLU A 293 24.48 -8.45 -17.26
N ASN A 294 25.20 -8.71 -16.18
CA ASN A 294 24.66 -9.50 -15.09
C ASN A 294 23.72 -8.65 -14.21
N ILE A 295 22.41 -8.82 -14.43
CA ILE A 295 21.36 -8.16 -13.64
C ILE A 295 20.82 -9.06 -12.51
N GLY A 296 21.51 -10.18 -12.23
CA GLY A 296 21.16 -11.14 -11.19
C GLY A 296 19.81 -11.83 -11.44
N ALA A 297 19.03 -12.02 -10.37
CA ALA A 297 17.73 -12.69 -10.42
C ALA A 297 16.67 -11.93 -11.24
N ARG A 298 16.87 -10.63 -11.52
CA ARG A 298 15.94 -9.83 -12.34
C ARG A 298 15.77 -10.44 -13.74
N ARG A 299 16.80 -11.11 -14.25
CA ARG A 299 16.77 -11.82 -15.54
C ARG A 299 15.69 -12.89 -15.62
N LEU A 300 15.31 -13.49 -14.50
CA LEU A 300 14.24 -14.48 -14.47
C LEU A 300 12.88 -13.88 -14.85
N HIS A 301 12.65 -12.59 -14.60
CA HIS A 301 11.41 -11.93 -14.97
C HIS A 301 11.28 -11.80 -16.49
N THR A 302 12.29 -11.21 -17.16
CA THR A 302 12.27 -11.00 -18.61
C THR A 302 12.18 -12.33 -19.37
N ILE A 303 12.90 -13.35 -18.90
CA ILE A 303 12.81 -14.69 -19.46
C ILE A 303 11.43 -15.32 -19.29
N MET A 304 10.81 -15.18 -18.12
CA MET A 304 9.46 -15.72 -17.87
C MET A 304 8.40 -15.00 -18.69
N GLU A 305 8.53 -13.69 -18.87
CA GLU A 305 7.65 -12.88 -19.69
C GLU A 305 7.73 -13.30 -21.16
N ALA A 306 8.93 -13.36 -21.74
CA ALA A 306 9.14 -13.83 -23.11
C ALA A 306 8.65 -15.28 -23.32
N LEU A 307 8.82 -16.16 -22.32
CA LEU A 307 8.36 -17.55 -22.40
C LEU A 307 6.83 -17.67 -22.45
N LEU A 308 6.13 -16.79 -21.73
CA LEU A 308 4.69 -16.86 -21.52
C LEU A 308 3.89 -15.90 -22.39
N GLU A 309 4.55 -14.99 -23.13
CA GLU A 309 3.93 -13.96 -23.97
C GLU A 309 2.80 -14.52 -24.85
N GLU A 310 3.08 -15.57 -25.64
CA GLU A 310 2.08 -16.16 -26.53
C GLU A 310 0.90 -16.81 -25.78
N ILE A 311 1.17 -17.42 -24.63
CA ILE A 311 0.14 -18.07 -23.80
C ILE A 311 -0.75 -17.00 -23.17
N SER A 312 -0.14 -15.90 -22.70
CA SER A 312 -0.85 -14.76 -22.12
C SER A 312 -1.69 -14.04 -23.18
N PHE A 313 -1.15 -13.83 -24.39
CA PHE A 313 -1.88 -13.17 -25.48
C PHE A 313 -3.02 -14.03 -26.02
N SER A 314 -2.76 -15.33 -26.24
CA SER A 314 -3.73 -16.24 -26.85
C SER A 314 -4.73 -16.81 -25.85
N GLY A 315 -4.53 -16.57 -24.55
CA GLY A 315 -5.18 -17.27 -23.44
C GLY A 315 -6.70 -17.37 -23.53
N PHE A 316 -7.36 -16.27 -23.92
CA PHE A 316 -8.81 -16.21 -24.11
C PHE A 316 -9.31 -17.10 -25.27
N SER A 317 -8.51 -17.22 -26.33
CA SER A 317 -8.85 -17.96 -27.56
C SER A 317 -8.43 -19.44 -27.54
N MET A 318 -7.67 -19.86 -26.52
CA MET A 318 -7.16 -21.24 -26.43
C MET A 318 -8.29 -22.24 -26.17
N LYS A 319 -8.48 -23.19 -27.10
CA LYS A 319 -9.38 -24.34 -26.93
C LYS A 319 -8.94 -25.26 -25.79
N ARG A 320 -7.63 -25.36 -25.53
CA ARG A 320 -7.06 -26.17 -24.44
C ARG A 320 -6.58 -25.25 -23.33
N LYS A 321 -7.33 -25.25 -22.23
CA LYS A 321 -7.00 -24.50 -21.01
C LYS A 321 -6.02 -25.21 -20.06
N ARG A 322 -5.25 -26.20 -20.55
CA ARG A 322 -4.22 -26.88 -19.75
C ARG A 322 -2.93 -26.89 -20.55
N VAL A 323 -1.93 -26.20 -20.04
CA VAL A 323 -0.63 -26.02 -20.70
C VAL A 323 0.45 -26.59 -19.78
N THR A 324 1.26 -27.51 -20.29
CA THR A 324 2.42 -28.04 -19.56
C THR A 324 3.67 -27.57 -20.27
N LEU A 325 4.56 -26.92 -19.52
CA LEU A 325 5.83 -26.40 -20.02
C LEU A 325 6.93 -27.40 -19.67
N ASP A 326 7.58 -27.92 -20.71
CA ASP A 326 8.73 -28.81 -20.64
C ASP A 326 10.00 -28.11 -21.14
N ARG A 327 11.13 -28.81 -21.03
CA ARG A 327 12.43 -28.30 -21.49
C ARG A 327 12.43 -27.97 -22.99
N GLU A 328 11.71 -28.75 -23.81
CA GLU A 328 11.67 -28.54 -25.26
C GLU A 328 10.93 -27.26 -25.61
N TYR A 329 9.82 -26.99 -24.93
CA TYR A 329 9.08 -25.74 -25.09
C TYR A 329 9.94 -24.53 -24.73
N VAL A 330 10.65 -24.59 -23.60
CA VAL A 330 11.56 -23.52 -23.14
C VAL A 330 12.66 -23.27 -24.18
N ARG A 331 13.29 -24.33 -24.69
CA ARG A 331 14.32 -24.21 -25.73
C ARG A 331 13.78 -23.70 -27.06
N GLY A 332 12.60 -24.15 -27.45
CA GLY A 332 11.98 -23.74 -28.72
C GLY A 332 11.63 -22.26 -28.76
N LYS A 333 11.28 -21.67 -27.61
CA LYS A 333 10.94 -20.23 -27.51
C LYS A 333 12.15 -19.34 -27.25
N LEU A 334 13.01 -19.73 -26.32
CA LEU A 334 14.09 -18.87 -25.85
C LEU A 334 15.44 -19.18 -26.49
N GLY A 335 15.58 -20.36 -27.12
CA GLY A 335 16.87 -20.83 -27.63
C GLY A 335 17.46 -19.98 -28.75
N ASP A 336 16.62 -19.36 -29.57
CA ASP A 336 17.08 -18.48 -30.65
C ASP A 336 17.40 -17.07 -30.13
N ILE A 337 16.62 -16.58 -29.16
CA ILE A 337 16.82 -15.26 -28.53
C ILE A 337 18.17 -15.22 -27.78
N VAL A 338 18.50 -16.28 -27.04
CA VAL A 338 19.73 -16.35 -26.22
C VAL A 338 21.01 -16.51 -27.07
N LYS A 339 20.91 -17.04 -28.29
CA LYS A 339 22.08 -17.20 -29.18
C LYS A 339 22.50 -15.89 -29.82
N ASP A 340 21.56 -14.99 -30.05
CA ASP A 340 21.82 -13.69 -30.65
C ASP A 340 22.01 -12.64 -29.55
N LYS A 341 23.25 -12.14 -29.43
CA LYS A 341 23.62 -11.16 -28.41
C LYS A 341 22.91 -9.83 -28.57
N ASP A 342 22.57 -9.45 -29.80
CA ASP A 342 21.88 -8.19 -30.07
C ASP A 342 20.42 -8.33 -29.67
N LEU A 343 19.73 -9.39 -30.09
CA LEU A 343 18.36 -9.68 -29.66
C LEU A 343 18.26 -9.85 -28.14
N THR A 344 19.23 -10.53 -27.52
CA THR A 344 19.28 -10.70 -26.07
C THR A 344 19.29 -9.34 -25.37
N ARG A 345 20.11 -8.37 -25.81
CA ARG A 345 20.17 -7.04 -25.17
C ARG A 345 18.87 -6.24 -25.24
N TYR A 346 18.03 -6.48 -26.25
CA TYR A 346 16.78 -5.74 -26.44
C TYR A 346 15.56 -6.45 -25.85
N ILE A 347 15.56 -7.79 -25.81
CA ILE A 347 14.40 -8.60 -25.45
C ILE A 347 14.52 -9.18 -24.03
N LEU A 348 15.73 -9.58 -23.61
CA LEU A 348 15.96 -10.32 -22.38
C LEU A 348 16.80 -9.56 -21.39
#